data_AF-A0A183CQI4-F1
#
_entry.id   AF-A0A183CQI4-F1
#
_cell.length_a   1.000
_cell.length_b   1.000
_cell.length_c   1.000
_cell.angle_alpha   90.00
_cell.angle_beta   90.00
_cell.angle_gamma   90.00
#
_symmetry.space_group_name_H-M   'P 1'
#
loop_
_entity.id
_entity.type
_entity.pdbx_description
1 polymer ?
#
loop_
_entity_poly.entity_id
_entity_poly.type
_entity_poly.pdbx_seq_one_letter_code
_entity_poly.pdbx_strand_id
1 'polypeptide(L)'
;MDKWKEAELARMRAGGNAHAREFFESQPDFRPHWSIQEKYNSRAAALLRDKVATEADGRVWSYETSPARNYQPPMLSSSSGSTLQ
;
A
#
# COMPACT_ATOMS: atom_id res chain seq x y z
N MET A 1 1.48 -7.00 -26.47
CA MET A 1 0.52 -7.38 -25.41
C MET A 1 1.30 -8.18 -24.38
N ASP A 2 1.38 -7.71 -23.13
CA ASP A 2 2.03 -8.46 -22.07
C ASP A 2 1.35 -9.81 -21.84
N LYS A 3 2.13 -10.86 -21.58
CA LYS A 3 1.59 -12.17 -21.17
C LYS A 3 1.33 -12.14 -19.67
N TRP A 4 0.06 -12.19 -19.29
CA TRP A 4 -0.37 -12.19 -17.90
C TRP A 4 -0.36 -13.59 -17.30
N LYS A 5 0.14 -13.74 -16.07
CA LYS A 5 -0.02 -14.95 -15.27
C LYS A 5 -1.37 -14.95 -14.56
N GLU A 6 -1.88 -16.14 -14.23
CA GLU A 6 -3.14 -16.29 -13.49
C GLU A 6 -3.09 -15.55 -12.14
N ALA A 7 -1.95 -15.56 -11.46
CA ALA A 7 -1.75 -14.81 -10.22
C ALA A 7 -1.87 -13.29 -10.39
N GLU A 8 -1.45 -12.74 -11.54
CA GLU A 8 -1.56 -11.31 -11.82
C GLU A 8 -3.02 -10.92 -12.11
N LEU A 9 -3.74 -11.78 -12.84
CA LEU A 9 -5.17 -11.62 -13.07
C LEU A 9 -5.98 -11.73 -11.76
N ALA A 10 -5.60 -12.65 -10.87
CA ALA A 10 -6.24 -12.79 -9.56
C ALA A 10 -6.09 -11.51 -8.71
N ARG A 11 -4.90 -10.90 -8.70
CA ARG A 11 -4.67 -9.61 -8.03
C ARG A 11 -5.49 -8.47 -8.62
N MET A 12 -5.66 -8.46 -9.95
CA MET A 12 -6.52 -7.47 -10.59
C MET A 12 -7.99 -7.61 -10.19
N ARG A 13 -8.47 -8.86 -10.04
CA ARG A 13 -9.85 -9.15 -9.60
C ARG A 13 -10.07 -8.83 -8.12
N ALA A 14 -9.10 -9.15 -7.27
CA ALA A 14 -9.17 -8.88 -5.83
C ALA A 14 -9.02 -7.39 -5.48
N GLY A 15 -8.27 -6.65 -6.30
CA GLY A 15 -8.09 -5.20 -6.14
C GLY A 15 -9.21 -4.39 -6.80
N GLY A 16 -8.82 -3.50 -7.72
CA GLY A 16 -9.71 -2.58 -8.41
C GLY A 16 -9.53 -1.12 -7.96
N ASN A 17 -9.67 -0.19 -8.90
CA ASN A 17 -9.39 1.23 -8.66
C ASN A 17 -10.34 1.86 -7.63
N ALA A 18 -11.63 1.49 -7.66
CA ALA A 18 -12.62 1.98 -6.70
C ALA A 18 -12.29 1.48 -5.29
N HIS A 19 -12.14 0.17 -5.13
CA HIS A 19 -11.73 -0.47 -3.88
C HIS A 19 -10.45 0.11 -3.30
N ALA A 20 -9.43 0.33 -4.13
CA ALA A 20 -8.18 0.96 -3.68
C ALA A 20 -8.43 2.37 -3.14
N ARG A 21 -9.26 3.18 -3.83
CA ARG A 21 -9.58 4.55 -3.42
C ARG A 21 -10.30 4.56 -2.06
N GLU A 22 -11.38 3.78 -1.95
CA GLU A 22 -12.17 3.65 -0.72
C GLU A 22 -11.30 3.13 0.43
N PHE A 23 -10.42 2.17 0.16
CA PHE A 23 -9.49 1.67 1.15
C PHE A 23 -8.56 2.78 1.65
N PHE A 24 -7.91 3.53 0.74
CA PHE A 24 -7.07 4.65 1.13
C PHE A 24 -7.83 5.68 1.97
N GLU A 25 -9.04 6.07 1.55
CA GLU A 25 -9.87 7.05 2.26
C GLU A 25 -10.29 6.59 3.66
N SER A 26 -10.40 5.27 3.89
CA SER A 26 -10.70 4.69 5.21
C SER A 26 -9.52 4.67 6.18
N GLN A 27 -8.29 4.86 5.70
CA GLN A 27 -7.11 4.74 6.55
C GLN A 27 -6.86 6.01 7.38
N PRO A 28 -6.43 5.87 8.66
CA PRO A 28 -6.19 7.02 9.53
C PRO A 28 -5.03 7.91 9.05
N ASP A 29 -4.10 7.35 8.27
CA ASP A 29 -2.97 8.08 7.68
C ASP A 29 -3.29 8.74 6.33
N PHE A 30 -4.54 8.63 5.84
CA PHE A 30 -4.94 9.18 4.55
C PHE A 30 -4.74 10.70 4.45
N ARG A 31 -4.15 11.14 3.34
CA ARG A 31 -4.00 12.56 3.01
C ARG A 31 -4.43 12.81 1.56
N PRO A 32 -5.37 13.75 1.30
CA PRO A 32 -5.86 14.00 -0.06
C PRO A 32 -4.80 14.55 -1.02
N HIS A 33 -3.71 15.12 -0.50
CA HIS A 33 -2.65 15.78 -1.28
C HIS A 33 -1.32 15.03 -1.21
N TRP A 34 -1.34 13.70 -1.09
CA TRP A 34 -0.11 12.92 -1.13
C TRP A 34 0.63 13.07 -2.46
N SER A 35 1.95 13.25 -2.39
CA SER A 35 2.81 12.92 -3.51
C SER A 35 2.71 11.41 -3.82
N ILE A 36 3.06 11.03 -5.05
CA ILE A 36 3.09 9.62 -5.46
C ILE A 36 3.96 8.81 -4.51
N GLN A 37 5.12 9.34 -4.09
CA GLN A 37 6.02 8.67 -3.16
C GLN A 37 5.40 8.49 -1.78
N GLU A 38 4.80 9.53 -1.19
CA GLU A 38 4.15 9.41 0.12
C GLU A 38 3.00 8.40 0.09
N LYS A 39 2.18 8.45 -0.97
CA LYS A 39 1.05 7.53 -1.12
C LYS A 39 1.52 6.08 -1.15
N TYR A 40 2.49 5.73 -1.99
CA TYR A 40 2.90 4.34 -2.17
C TYR A 40 3.91 3.84 -1.13
N ASN A 41 4.54 4.74 -0.37
CA ASN A 41 5.33 4.40 0.82
C ASN A 41 4.51 4.46 2.12
N SER A 42 3.21 4.78 2.07
CA SER A 42 2.37 4.85 3.27
C SER A 42 2.09 3.47 3.88
N ARG A 43 1.67 3.48 5.15
CA ARG A 43 1.13 2.30 5.82
C ARG A 43 -0.14 1.82 5.13
N ALA A 44 -1.01 2.74 4.70
CA ALA A 44 -2.18 2.42 3.89
C ALA A 44 -1.82 1.60 2.64
N ALA A 45 -0.77 1.98 1.90
CA ALA A 45 -0.34 1.23 0.71
C ALA A 45 0.28 -0.13 1.05
N ALA A 46 0.97 -0.27 2.18
CA ALA A 46 1.45 -1.56 2.65
C ALA A 46 0.28 -2.50 3.00
N LEU A 47 -0.73 -2.00 3.72
CA LEU A 47 -1.93 -2.77 4.07
C LEU A 47 -2.73 -3.17 2.83
N LEU A 48 -2.91 -2.26 1.86
CA LEU A 48 -3.63 -2.58 0.62
C LEU A 48 -2.92 -3.68 -0.19
N ARG A 49 -1.58 -3.65 -0.26
CA ARG A 49 -0.80 -4.70 -0.94
C ARG A 49 -0.97 -6.06 -0.29
N ASP A 50 -0.93 -6.10 1.04
CA ASP A 50 -1.15 -7.31 1.83
C ASP A 50 -2.57 -7.85 1.66
N LYS A 51 -3.57 -6.96 1.66
CA LYS A 51 -4.97 -7.30 1.39
C LYS A 51 -5.15 -7.96 0.03
N VAL A 52 -4.71 -7.28 -1.04
CA VAL A 52 -4.85 -7.80 -2.41
C VAL A 52 -4.09 -9.11 -2.59
N ALA A 53 -2.91 -9.26 -2.00
CA ALA A 53 -2.15 -10.50 -2.06
C ALA A 53 -2.87 -11.66 -1.35
N THR A 54 -3.47 -11.40 -0.19
CA THR A 54 -4.21 -12.40 0.59
C THR A 54 -5.49 -12.83 -0.13
N GLU A 55 -6.26 -11.86 -0.62
CA GLU A 55 -7.52 -12.12 -1.34
C GLU A 55 -7.28 -12.79 -2.70
N ALA A 56 -6.19 -12.44 -3.40
CA ALA A 56 -5.80 -13.11 -4.64
C ALA A 56 -5.40 -14.59 -4.44
N ASP A 57 -4.98 -14.95 -3.23
CA ASP A 57 -4.68 -16.33 -2.83
C ASP A 57 -5.94 -17.08 -2.34
N GLY A 58 -7.12 -16.45 -2.40
CA GLY A 58 -8.38 -17.02 -1.95
C GLY A 58 -8.55 -17.03 -0.42
N ARG A 59 -7.70 -16.30 0.31
CA ARG A 59 -7.79 -16.17 1.77
C ARG A 59 -8.54 -14.90 2.17
N VAL A 60 -9.12 -14.93 3.37
CA VAL A 60 -9.76 -13.75 3.98
C VAL A 60 -8.68 -12.88 4.60
N TRP A 61 -8.62 -11.61 4.20
CA TRP A 61 -7.71 -10.66 4.79
C TRP A 61 -8.25 -10.10 6.11
N SER A 62 -7.38 -9.93 7.10
CA SER A 62 -7.69 -9.25 8.36
C SER A 62 -6.63 -8.20 8.68
N TYR A 63 -7.10 -7.00 9.02
CA TYR A 63 -6.24 -5.90 9.45
C TYR A 63 -5.41 -6.27 10.70
N GLU A 64 -5.99 -7.04 11.62
CA GLU A 64 -5.34 -7.38 12.89
C GLU A 64 -4.15 -8.33 12.70
N THR A 65 -4.25 -9.24 11.73
CA THR A 65 -3.21 -10.24 11.43
C THR A 65 -2.23 -9.77 10.37
N SER A 66 -2.47 -8.60 9.76
CA SER A 66 -1.64 -8.10 8.68
C SER A 66 -0.23 -7.76 9.18
N PRO A 67 0.85 -8.28 8.53
CA PRO A 67 2.21 -7.87 8.85
C PRO A 67 2.44 -6.38 8.59
N ALA A 68 1.64 -5.76 7.71
CA ALA A 68 1.71 -4.33 7.42
C ALA A 68 1.04 -3.45 8.51
N ARG A 69 0.41 -4.04 9.53
CA ARG A 69 -0.22 -3.28 10.62
C ARG A 69 0.78 -2.41 11.38
N ASN A 70 2.02 -2.83 11.51
CA ASN A 70 3.07 -2.03 12.16
C ASN A 70 4.07 -1.44 11.17
N TYR A 71 3.69 -1.37 9.89
CA TYR A 71 4.54 -0.79 8.86
C TYR A 71 4.81 0.68 9.17
N GLN A 72 6.09 1.03 9.25
CA GLN A 72 6.54 2.40 9.31
C GLN A 72 7.12 2.78 7.94
N PRO A 73 6.65 3.88 7.33
CA PRO A 73 7.25 4.38 6.11
C PRO A 73 8.75 4.61 6.38
N PRO A 74 9.65 4.20 5.48
CA PRO A 74 11.04 4.61 5.60
C PRO A 74 11.02 6.13 5.62
N MET A 75 11.43 6.73 6.74
CA MET A 75 11.61 8.18 6.78
C MET A 75 12.56 8.47 5.64
N LEU A 76 12.11 9.24 4.66
CA LEU A 76 13.01 9.88 3.72
C LEU A 76 13.96 10.64 4.62
N SER A 77 15.16 10.09 4.84
CA SER A 77 16.23 10.81 5.48
C SER A 77 16.43 12.00 4.56
N SER A 78 15.81 13.12 4.94
CA SER A 78 16.34 14.41 4.58
C SER A 78 17.73 14.36 5.19
N SER A 79 18.71 14.00 4.36
CA SER A 79 20.08 14.39 4.56
C SER A 79 20.08 15.92 4.51
N SER A 80 19.56 16.54 5.58
CA SER A 80 19.88 17.89 5.98
C SER A 80 21.32 17.81 6.46
N GLY A 81 22.24 17.70 5.51
CA GLY A 81 23.63 18.07 5.72
C GLY A 81 23.67 19.57 5.88
N SER A 82 23.25 20.05 7.05
CA SER A 82 23.44 21.43 7.46
C SER A 82 24.92 21.64 7.74
N THR A 83 25.55 22.37 6.83
CA THR A 83 26.85 23.04 6.94
C THR A 83 27.07 23.70 8.32
N LEU A 84 28.29 23.54 8.85
CA LEU A 84 29.15 24.47 9.63
C LEU A 84 29.70 23.86 10.94
N GLN A 85 31.00 23.53 10.93
CA GLN A 85 32.04 24.23 11.70
C GLN A 85 33.37 24.15 10.93
#